data_AF-A0A524NF42-F1
#
_entry.id   AF-A0A524NF42-F1
#
_cell.length_a   1.000
_cell.length_b   1.000
_cell.length_c   1.000
_cell.angle_alpha   90.00
_cell.angle_beta   90.00
_cell.angle_gamma   90.00
#
_symmetry.space_group_name_H-M   'P 1'
#
loop_
_entity.id
_entity.type
_entity.pdbx_description
1 polymer ?
#
loop_
_entity_poly.entity_id
_entity_poly.type
_entity_poly.pdbx_seq_one_letter_code
_entity_poly.pdbx_strand_id
1 'polypeptide(L)' 'AKRLLEDKKVEFAGYDLPHPLASSPIIYVRMIGANKPEDALIEAASKVRAANDAFGKELDRVLKA' A
#
# COMPACT_ATOMS: atom_id res chain seq x y z
N ALA A 1 1.29 -4.81 -0.55
CA ALA A 1 0.21 -5.65 -1.11
C ALA A 1 -1.10 -5.57 -0.32
N LYS A 2 -1.10 -5.76 1.02
CA LYS A 2 -2.34 -5.87 1.82
C LYS A 2 -3.39 -4.77 1.55
N ARG A 3 -2.99 -3.49 1.55
CA ARG A 3 -3.92 -2.36 1.35
C ARG A 3 -4.54 -2.31 -0.05
N LEU A 4 -3.84 -2.80 -1.08
CA LEU A 4 -4.37 -2.92 -2.44
C LEU A 4 -5.39 -4.05 -2.55
N LEU A 5 -5.15 -5.17 -1.88
CA LEU A 5 -6.07 -6.32 -1.86
C LEU A 5 -7.36 -6.05 -1.06
N GLU A 6 -7.39 -4.99 -0.25
CA GLU A 6 -8.62 -4.54 0.42
C GLU A 6 -9.58 -3.82 -0.54
N ASP A 7 -9.10 -3.34 -1.69
CA ASP A 7 -9.95 -2.76 -2.72
C ASP A 7 -10.57 -3.89 -3.57
N LYS A 8 -11.91 -3.95 -3.58
CA LYS A 8 -12.68 -4.92 -4.37
C LYS A 8 -12.48 -4.76 -5.89
N LYS A 9 -11.94 -3.63 -6.35
CA LYS A 9 -11.63 -3.39 -7.76
C LYS A 9 -10.29 -4.01 -8.19
N VAL A 10 -9.47 -4.45 -7.24
CA VAL A 10 -8.17 -5.08 -7.51
C VAL A 10 -8.38 -6.60 -7.61
N GLU A 11 -8.02 -7.17 -8.76
CA GLU A 11 -8.07 -8.62 -9.00
C GLU A 11 -6.84 -9.30 -8.38
N PHE A 12 -5.67 -8.69 -8.58
CA PHE A 12 -4.39 -9.23 -8.14
C PHE A 12 -3.42 -8.10 -7.82
N ALA A 13 -2.69 -8.23 -6.71
CA ALA A 13 -1.61 -7.32 -6.36
C ALA A 13 -0.45 -8.08 -5.71
N GLY A 14 0.76 -7.86 -6.22
CA GLY A 14 1.98 -8.46 -5.73
C GLY A 14 3.17 -7.52 -5.90
N TYR A 15 4.29 -7.85 -5.27
CA TYR A 15 5.55 -7.19 -5.54
C TYR A 15 6.66 -8.24 -5.57
N ASP A 16 7.69 -7.96 -6.34
CA ASP A 16 8.90 -8.77 -6.42
C ASP A 16 10.12 -7.90 -6.17
N LEU A 17 11.13 -8.48 -5.53
CA LEU A 17 12.41 -7.83 -5.28
C LEU A 17 13.49 -8.70 -5.94
N PRO A 18 13.93 -8.36 -7.16
CA PRO A 18 14.77 -9.25 -7.95
C PRO A 18 16.11 -9.55 -7.27
N HIS A 19 16.62 -8.61 -6.47
CA HIS A 19 17.80 -8.84 -5.65
C HIS A 19 17.72 -8.04 -4.33
N PRO A 20 18.01 -8.64 -3.15
CA PRO A 20 17.91 -7.93 -1.86
C PRO A 20 18.79 -6.69 -1.73
N LEU A 21 19.95 -6.67 -2.41
CA LEU A 21 20.85 -5.50 -2.44
C LEU A 21 20.38 -4.39 -3.40
N ALA A 22 19.41 -4.67 -4.26
CA ALA A 22 18.83 -3.68 -5.15
C ALA A 22 17.51 -3.19 -4.55
N SER A 23 17.48 -1.97 -4.03
CA SER A 23 16.28 -1.34 -3.45
C SER A 23 15.25 -0.90 -4.51
N SER A 24 15.05 -1.68 -5.56
CA SER A 24 14.14 -1.40 -6.67
C SER A 24 13.08 -2.50 -6.75
N PRO A 25 11.99 -2.41 -5.96
CA PRO A 25 10.90 -3.36 -6.03
C PRO A 25 10.05 -3.17 -7.30
N ILE A 26 9.63 -4.26 -7.91
CA ILE A 26 8.68 -4.27 -9.02
C ILE A 26 7.31 -4.59 -8.47
N ILE A 27 6.32 -3.72 -8.71
CA ILE A 27 4.95 -3.88 -8.20
C ILE A 27 4.03 -4.28 -9.35
N TYR A 28 3.31 -5.39 -9.18
CA TYR A 28 2.34 -5.90 -10.12
C TYR A 28 0.93 -5.63 -9.60
N VAL A 29 0.11 -4.94 -10.39
CA VAL A 29 -1.30 -4.66 -10.06
C VAL A 29 -2.15 -5.00 -11.27
N ARG A 30 -3.21 -5.77 -11.04
CA ARG A 30 -4.24 -6.06 -12.02
C ARG A 30 -5.59 -5.65 -11.47
N MET A 31 -6.30 -4.83 -12.23
CA MET A 31 -7.63 -4.35 -11.90
C MET A 31 -8.70 -5.23 -12.55
N ILE A 32 -9.86 -5.31 -11.89
CA ILE A 32 -11.08 -5.88 -12.48
C ILE A 32 -11.68 -4.83 -13.41
N GLY A 33 -11.91 -5.21 -14.67
CA GLY A 33 -12.53 -4.36 -15.68
C GLY A 33 -11.65 -3.18 -16.14
N ALA A 34 -12.29 -2.06 -16.50
CA ALA A 34 -11.62 -0.89 -17.10
C ALA A 34 -11.10 0.14 -16.07
N ASN A 35 -10.86 -0.27 -14.82
CA ASN A 35 -10.32 0.63 -13.80
C ASN A 35 -8.82 0.85 -14.00
N LYS A 36 -8.34 2.07 -13.75
CA LYS A 36 -6.94 2.42 -13.87
C LYS A 36 -6.14 1.89 -12.68
N PRO A 37 -5.05 1.13 -12.90
CA PRO A 37 -4.21 0.62 -11.82
C PRO A 37 -3.47 1.73 -11.07
N GLU A 38 -3.18 2.86 -11.72
CA GLU A 38 -2.52 4.01 -11.10
C GLU A 38 -3.36 4.62 -9.98
N ASP A 39 -4.67 4.77 -10.23
CA ASP A 39 -5.61 5.33 -9.25
C ASP A 39 -5.70 4.44 -8.00
N ALA A 40 -5.75 3.11 -8.19
CA ALA A 40 -5.76 2.16 -7.09
C ALA A 40 -4.46 2.23 -6.25
N LEU A 41 -3.31 2.44 -6.90
CA LEU A 41 -2.03 2.59 -6.21
C LEU A 41 -1.99 3.87 -5.36
N ILE A 42 -2.45 4.99 -5.93
CA ILE A 42 -2.50 6.29 -5.23
C ILE A 42 -3.46 6.21 -4.03
N GLU A 43 -4.63 5.60 -4.21
CA GLU A 43 -5.61 5.44 -3.14
C GLU A 43 -5.07 4.55 -2.02
N ALA A 44 -4.45 3.42 -2.35
CA ALA A 44 -3.83 2.54 -1.37
C ALA A 44 -2.73 3.25 -0.59
N ALA A 45 -1.84 4.00 -1.26
CA ALA A 45 -0.78 4.77 -0.62
C ALA A 45 -1.33 5.83 0.35
N SER A 46 -2.37 6.55 -0.07
CA SER A 46 -3.04 7.56 0.75
C SER A 46 -3.63 6.97 2.02
N LYS A 47 -4.27 5.80 1.92
CA LYS A 47 -4.84 5.09 3.07
C LYS A 47 -3.76 4.56 4.02
N VAL A 48 -2.62 4.07 3.51
CA VAL A 48 -1.48 3.67 4.35
C VAL A 48 -0.93 4.86 5.12
N ARG A 49 -0.76 6.01 4.45
CA ARG A 49 -0.28 7.23 5.11
C ARG A 49 -1.19 7.64 6.26
N ALA A 50 -2.50 7.71 6.03
CA ALA A 50 -3.47 8.06 7.07
C ALA A 50 -3.43 7.09 8.26
N ALA A 51 -3.27 5.79 8.01
CA ALA A 51 -3.15 4.79 9.06
C ALA A 51 -1.85 4.95 9.88
N ASN A 52 -0.73 5.22 9.22
CA ASN A 52 0.55 5.47 9.88
C ASN A 52 0.51 6.75 10.71
N ASP A 53 -0.11 7.81 10.22
CA ASP A 53 -0.26 9.07 10.95
C ASP A 53 -1.11 8.87 12.23
N ALA A 54 -2.18 8.10 12.14
CA ALA A 54 -3.01 7.76 13.30
C ALA A 54 -2.25 6.90 14.32
N PHE A 55 -1.52 5.88 13.85
CA PHE A 55 -0.69 5.03 14.71
C PHE A 55 0.43 5.81 15.40
N GLY A 56 1.13 6.68 14.65
CA GLY A 56 2.22 7.50 15.19
C GLY A 56 1.76 8.45 16.29
N LYS A 57 0.58 9.06 16.14
CA LYS A 57 -0.02 9.91 17.18
C LYS A 57 -0.31 9.14 18.46
N GLU A 58 -0.92 7.96 18.35
CA GLU A 58 -1.26 7.16 19.54
C GLU A 58 0.00 6.60 20.20
N LEU A 59 0.99 6.17 19.41
CA LEU A 59 2.27 5.71 19.93
C LEU A 59 3.02 6.83 20.68
N ASP A 60 3.09 8.02 20.09
CA ASP A 60 3.71 9.19 20.72
C ASP A 60 3.02 9.58 22.04
N ARG A 61 1.69 9.47 22.08
CA ARG A 61 0.90 9.69 23.29
C ARG A 61 1.27 8.72 24.41
N VAL A 62 1.41 7.42 24.09
CA VAL A 62 1.74 6.40 25.09
C VAL A 62 3.20 6.49 25.54
N LEU A 63 4.13 6.82 24.65
CA LEU A 63 5.56 6.92 24.98
C LEU A 63 5.94 8.18 25.77
N LYS A 64 5.12 9.24 25.69
CA LYS A 64 5.31 10.49 26.46
C LYS A 64 4.56 10.51 27.80
N ALA A 65 3.68 9.54 28.03
CA ALA A 65 3.00 9.33 29.31
C ALA A 65 3.88 8.52 30.26
#